data_AF-A6UWL5-F1
#
_entry.id   AF-A6UWL5-F1
#
_cell.length_a   1.000
_cell.length_b   1.000
_cell.length_c   1.000
_cell.angle_alpha   90.00
_cell.angle_beta   90.00
_cell.angle_gamma   90.00
#
_symmetry.space_group_name_H-M   'P 1'
#
loop_
_entity.id
_entity.type
_entity.pdbx_description
1 polymer ?
#
loop_
_entity_poly.entity_id
_entity_poly.type
_entity_poly.pdbx_seq_one_letter_code
_entity_poly.pdbx_strand_id
1 'polypeptide(L)'
;MIIHICITICMEEWKLPGLRRIVLDVLKVHEPKITDISMKLCALDKVEGVNISVYEIDKQTENIKITIEGNDIDYKPIKEIIESMNGVIHSIDEVAAGKTIIEKVITPQDR
;
A
#
# COMPACT_ATOMS: atom_id res chain seq x y z
N MET A 1 -36.69 25.95 2.07
CA MET A 1 -36.52 24.61 2.67
C MET A 1 -36.18 23.50 1.66
N ILE A 2 -36.29 23.71 0.35
CA ILE A 2 -35.99 22.68 -0.68
C ILE A 2 -34.52 22.75 -1.17
N ILE A 3 -33.91 23.95 -1.15
CA ILE A 3 -32.54 24.18 -1.64
C ILE A 3 -31.47 23.54 -0.73
N HIS A 4 -31.77 23.37 0.57
CA HIS A 4 -30.85 22.75 1.54
C HIS A 4 -30.79 21.22 1.45
N ILE A 5 -31.80 20.58 0.87
CA ILE A 5 -31.83 19.11 0.69
C ILE A 5 -31.03 18.68 -0.56
N CYS A 6 -30.88 19.57 -1.54
CA CYS A 6 -30.22 19.23 -2.81
C CYS A 6 -28.69 19.05 -2.65
N ILE A 7 -28.05 19.82 -1.76
CA ILE A 7 -26.59 19.76 -1.57
C ILE A 7 -26.17 18.45 -0.90
N THR A 8 -26.98 17.89 0.00
CA THR A 8 -26.67 16.63 0.68
C THR A 8 -26.72 15.44 -0.28
N ILE A 9 -27.64 15.44 -1.26
CA ILE A 9 -27.79 14.35 -2.23
C ILE A 9 -26.67 14.37 -3.29
N CYS A 10 -26.06 15.53 -3.57
CA CYS A 10 -24.98 15.64 -4.57
C CYS A 10 -23.58 15.22 -4.05
N MET A 11 -23.38 15.04 -2.75
CA MET A 11 -22.06 14.69 -2.20
C MET A 11 -21.73 13.19 -2.26
N GLU A 12 -22.70 12.31 -2.54
CA GLU A 12 -22.51 10.86 -2.53
C GLU A 12 -21.79 10.29 -3.78
N GLU A 13 -21.52 11.11 -4.80
CA GLU A 13 -21.00 10.62 -6.10
C GLU A 13 -19.60 11.09 -6.51
N TRP A 14 -18.83 11.71 -5.60
CA TRP A 14 -17.42 12.03 -5.87
C TRP A 14 -16.50 11.35 -4.84
N LYS A 15 -16.51 10.01 -4.83
CA LYS A 15 -15.42 9.25 -4.22
C LYS A 15 -14.17 9.52 -5.06
N LEU A 16 -13.34 10.46 -4.60
CA LEU A 16 -12.09 10.82 -5.26
C LEU A 16 -11.24 9.55 -5.44
N PRO A 17 -10.63 9.34 -6.62
CA PRO A 17 -9.78 8.18 -6.85
C PRO A 17 -8.59 8.24 -5.89
N GLY A 18 -8.55 7.32 -4.92
CA GLY A 18 -7.47 7.18 -3.95
C GLY A 18 -6.43 6.14 -4.37
N LEU A 19 -5.42 5.94 -3.53
CA LEU A 19 -4.47 4.84 -3.67
C LEU A 19 -5.19 3.50 -3.47
N ARG A 20 -4.97 2.58 -4.40
CA ARG A 20 -5.60 1.25 -4.45
C ARG A 20 -4.59 0.13 -4.20
N ARG A 21 -3.37 0.29 -4.73
CA ARG A 21 -2.26 -0.64 -4.51
C ARG A 21 -0.97 0.14 -4.37
N ILE A 22 -0.10 -0.32 -3.48
CA ILE A 22 1.29 0.11 -3.41
C ILE A 22 2.19 -1.10 -3.24
N VAL A 23 3.28 -1.15 -4.00
CA VAL A 23 4.34 -2.16 -3.87
C VAL A 23 5.59 -1.45 -3.43
N LEU A 24 6.14 -1.88 -2.30
CA LEU A 24 7.29 -1.29 -1.65
C LEU A 24 8.44 -2.29 -1.64
N ASP A 25 9.63 -1.81 -1.97
CA ASP A 25 10.88 -2.49 -1.67
C ASP A 25 11.37 -2.01 -0.30
N VAL A 26 11.54 -2.96 0.63
CA VAL A 26 11.88 -2.68 2.02
C VAL A 26 13.05 -3.56 2.44
N LEU A 27 14.10 -2.92 2.95
CA LEU A 27 15.18 -3.58 3.66
C LEU A 27 14.87 -3.57 5.14
N LYS A 28 14.87 -4.75 5.77
CA LYS A 28 14.71 -4.87 7.22
C LYS A 28 15.81 -5.71 7.84
N VAL A 29 15.99 -5.57 9.14
CA VAL A 29 16.74 -6.56 9.94
C VAL A 29 15.87 -7.81 10.16
N HIS A 30 16.49 -8.94 10.55
CA HIS A 30 15.76 -10.21 10.79
C HIS A 30 14.57 -10.09 11.77
N GLU A 31 14.72 -9.26 12.81
CA GLU A 31 13.69 -9.05 13.83
C GLU A 31 13.16 -7.61 13.73
N PRO A 32 11.83 -7.40 13.59
CA PRO A 32 10.71 -8.33 13.79
C PRO A 32 10.39 -9.23 12.57
N LYS A 33 9.59 -10.28 12.82
CA LYS A 33 9.14 -11.24 11.79
C LYS A 33 8.21 -10.58 10.77
N ILE A 34 8.26 -11.08 9.53
CA ILE A 34 7.38 -10.63 8.44
C ILE A 34 5.89 -10.79 8.78
N THR A 35 5.53 -11.80 9.58
CA THR A 35 4.15 -12.03 10.02
C THR A 35 3.64 -10.94 10.94
N ASP A 36 4.52 -10.35 11.75
CA ASP A 36 4.12 -9.26 12.65
C ASP A 36 3.91 -7.97 11.86
N ILE A 37 4.77 -7.75 10.84
CA ILE A 37 4.65 -6.62 9.91
C ILE A 37 3.32 -6.72 9.14
N SER A 38 3.00 -7.90 8.58
CA SER A 38 1.76 -8.09 7.84
C SER A 38 0.53 -7.86 8.72
N MET A 39 0.53 -8.35 9.97
CA MET A 39 -0.58 -8.14 10.90
C MET A 39 -0.77 -6.66 11.26
N LYS A 40 0.32 -5.91 11.48
CA LYS A 40 0.22 -4.46 11.74
C LYS A 40 -0.28 -3.67 10.53
N LEU A 41 0.22 -3.99 9.34
CA LEU A 41 -0.22 -3.31 8.11
C LEU A 41 -1.68 -3.62 7.77
N CYS A 42 -2.13 -4.86 7.97
CA CYS A 42 -3.54 -5.24 7.81
C CYS A 42 -4.49 -4.56 8.80
N ALA A 43 -3.98 -4.09 9.95
CA ALA A 43 -4.79 -3.41 10.95
C ALA A 43 -5.05 -1.92 10.63
N LEU A 44 -4.42 -1.39 9.57
CA LEU A 44 -4.66 -0.03 9.11
C LEU A 44 -6.05 0.12 8.48
N ASP A 45 -6.63 1.32 8.63
CA ASP A 45 -7.90 1.66 7.99
C ASP A 45 -7.77 1.56 6.46
N LYS A 46 -8.82 1.07 5.81
CA LYS A 46 -8.94 0.92 4.34
C LYS A 46 -7.96 -0.05 3.68
N VAL A 47 -7.11 -0.75 4.42
CA VAL A 47 -6.31 -1.86 3.89
C VAL A 47 -7.19 -3.11 3.81
N GLU A 48 -7.31 -3.67 2.60
CA GLU A 48 -8.08 -4.88 2.33
C GLU A 48 -7.18 -6.13 2.38
N GLY A 49 -5.90 -5.98 2.01
CA GLY A 49 -4.96 -7.09 2.03
C GLY A 49 -3.49 -6.64 1.97
N VAL A 50 -2.63 -7.47 2.54
CA VAL A 50 -1.18 -7.29 2.53
C VAL A 50 -0.52 -8.60 2.12
N ASN A 51 0.40 -8.52 1.18
CA ASN A 51 1.28 -9.61 0.80
C ASN A 51 2.73 -9.19 1.05
N ILE A 52 3.51 -10.06 1.68
CA ILE A 52 4.94 -9.84 1.91
C ILE A 52 5.68 -11.04 1.32
N SER A 53 6.66 -10.77 0.47
CA SER A 53 7.54 -11.78 -0.10
C SER A 53 8.99 -11.43 0.20
N VAL A 54 9.75 -12.40 0.70
CA VAL A 54 11.20 -12.28 0.90
C VAL A 54 11.86 -12.79 -0.38
N TYR A 55 12.71 -11.98 -1.00
CA TYR A 55 13.41 -12.39 -2.22
C TYR A 55 14.93 -12.48 -2.05
N GLU A 56 15.49 -11.87 -1.00
CA GLU A 56 16.90 -11.97 -0.68
C GLU A 56 17.11 -11.94 0.84
N ILE A 57 18.05 -12.77 1.30
CA ILE A 57 18.40 -12.92 2.71
C ILE A 57 19.92 -12.76 2.81
N ASP A 58 20.34 -11.72 3.53
CA ASP A 58 21.73 -11.44 3.86
C ASP A 58 22.07 -11.86 5.29
N LYS A 59 23.33 -11.66 5.70
CA LYS A 59 23.81 -12.04 7.04
C LYS A 59 23.04 -11.42 8.20
N GLN A 60 22.54 -10.19 8.04
CA GLN A 60 21.85 -9.45 9.11
C GLN A 60 20.57 -8.75 8.63
N THR A 61 20.33 -8.76 7.32
CA THR A 61 19.24 -8.02 6.68
C THR A 61 18.48 -8.93 5.73
N GLU A 62 17.24 -8.55 5.45
CA GLU A 62 16.36 -9.23 4.50
C GLU A 62 15.76 -8.16 3.59
N ASN A 63 15.81 -8.41 2.28
CA ASN A 63 15.06 -7.61 1.32
C ASN A 63 13.70 -8.25 1.12
N ILE A 64 12.67 -7.46 1.40
CA ILE A 64 11.28 -7.87 1.32
C ILE A 64 10.51 -6.94 0.40
N LYS A 65 9.62 -7.53 -0.39
CA LYS A 65 8.66 -6.81 -1.21
C LYS A 65 7.29 -6.88 -0.52
N ILE A 66 6.75 -5.70 -0.20
CA ILE A 66 5.46 -5.55 0.48
C ILE A 66 4.46 -4.99 -0.53
N THR A 67 3.42 -5.75 -0.81
CA THR A 67 2.28 -5.31 -1.62
C THR A 67 1.09 -5.06 -0.70
N ILE A 68 0.52 -3.87 -0.76
CA ILE A 68 -0.64 -3.48 0.04
C ILE A 68 -1.75 -3.07 -0.92
N GLU A 69 -2.94 -3.63 -0.72
CA GLU A 69 -4.14 -3.34 -1.48
C GLU A 69 -5.27 -2.86 -0.58
N GLY A 70 -6.09 -1.97 -1.11
CA GLY A 70 -7.15 -1.34 -0.32
C GLY A 70 -7.90 -0.25 -1.08
N ASN A 71 -8.68 0.54 -0.36
CA ASN A 71 -9.52 1.58 -0.93
C ASN A 71 -9.22 2.94 -0.33
N ASP A 72 -8.46 3.79 -1.03
CA ASP A 72 -8.04 5.11 -0.55
C ASP A 72 -7.03 5.01 0.62
N ILE A 73 -6.00 4.20 0.38
CA ILE A 73 -4.93 3.89 1.33
C ILE A 73 -4.08 5.15 1.59
N ASP A 74 -3.74 5.41 2.86
CA ASP A 74 -2.76 6.45 3.21
C ASP A 74 -1.36 5.86 3.34
N TYR A 75 -0.42 6.41 2.58
CA TYR A 75 0.99 5.99 2.59
C TYR A 75 1.71 6.37 3.89
N LYS A 76 1.33 7.47 4.55
CA LYS A 76 2.01 7.95 5.76
C LYS A 76 2.00 6.93 6.91
N PRO A 77 0.84 6.38 7.34
CA PRO A 77 0.82 5.39 8.42
C PRO A 77 1.51 4.08 8.01
N ILE A 78 1.48 3.70 6.73
CA ILE A 78 2.23 2.54 6.23
C ILE A 78 3.73 2.74 6.45
N LYS A 79 4.23 3.90 6.03
CA LYS A 79 5.64 4.26 6.20
C LYS A 79 6.05 4.26 7.67
N GLU A 80 5.26 4.89 8.53
CA GLU A 80 5.52 4.95 9.97
C GLU A 80 5.56 3.55 10.61
N ILE A 81 4.65 2.66 10.22
CA ILE A 81 4.67 1.27 10.71
C ILE A 81 5.95 0.56 10.28
N ILE A 82 6.33 0.66 9.00
CA ILE A 82 7.53 0.00 8.47
C ILE A 82 8.78 0.51 9.19
N GLU A 83 8.92 1.84 9.34
CA GLU A 83 10.04 2.46 10.05
C GLU A 83 10.07 2.08 11.54
N SER A 84 8.90 1.98 12.20
CA SER A 84 8.81 1.53 13.60
C SER A 84 9.20 0.06 13.80
N MET A 85 9.22 -0.72 12.72
CA MET A 85 9.54 -2.15 12.72
C MET A 85 10.94 -2.41 12.16
N ASN A 86 11.85 -1.45 12.30
CA ASN A 86 13.24 -1.53 11.82
C ASN A 86 13.34 -1.85 10.31
N GLY A 87 12.34 -1.44 9.53
CA GLY A 87 12.35 -1.49 8.08
C GLY A 87 12.69 -0.13 7.48
N VAL A 88 13.37 -0.13 6.34
CA VAL A 88 13.68 1.06 5.54
C VAL A 88 13.12 0.84 4.15
N ILE A 89 12.25 1.75 3.71
CA ILE A 89 11.72 1.73 2.34
C ILE A 89 12.82 2.22 1.39
N HIS A 90 13.29 1.35 0.51
CA HIS A 90 14.28 1.67 -0.52
C HIS A 90 13.63 2.38 -1.71
N SER A 91 12.54 1.81 -2.21
CA SER A 91 11.79 2.33 -3.34
C SER A 91 10.32 1.98 -3.26
N ILE A 92 9.53 2.75 -4.01
CA ILE A 92 8.15 2.41 -4.34
C ILE A 92 8.21 1.83 -5.76
N ASP A 93 8.00 0.52 -5.87
CA ASP A 93 8.15 -0.21 -7.13
C ASP A 93 6.92 -0.07 -8.03
N GLU A 94 5.74 -0.02 -7.44
CA GLU A 94 4.47 0.11 -8.14
C GLU A 94 3.45 0.90 -7.31
N VAL A 95 2.64 1.70 -8.00
CA VAL A 95 1.48 2.38 -7.42
C VAL A 95 0.31 2.24 -8.39
N ALA A 96 -0.82 1.79 -7.88
CA ALA A 96 -2.10 1.88 -8.59
C ALA A 96 -3.04 2.83 -7.81
N ALA A 97 -3.60 3.80 -8.52
CA ALA A 97 -4.59 4.75 -7.99
C ALA A 97 -5.74 4.89 -8.98
N GLY A 98 -6.95 5.14 -8.48
CA GLY A 98 -8.12 5.19 -9.34
C GLY A 98 -9.35 4.51 -8.77
N LYS A 99 -10.36 4.39 -9.63
CA LYS A 99 -11.56 3.57 -9.37
C LYS A 99 -11.29 2.07 -9.57
N THR A 100 -10.36 1.75 -10.46
CA THR A 100 -10.00 0.39 -10.85
C THR A 100 -8.48 0.27 -10.85
N ILE A 101 -7.96 -0.90 -10.48
CA ILE A 101 -6.53 -1.22 -10.59
C ILE A 101 -6.23 -1.53 -12.05
N ILE A 102 -5.21 -0.85 -12.62
CA ILE A 102 -4.73 -1.10 -13.98
C ILE A 102 -3.43 -1.88 -13.86
N GLU A 103 -3.45 -3.13 -14.35
CA GLU A 103 -2.28 -3.99 -14.36
C GLU A 103 -1.25 -3.51 -15.41
N LYS A 104 0.03 -3.71 -15.13
CA LYS A 104 1.10 -3.36 -16.07
C LYS A 104 0.95 -4.15 -17.37
N VAL A 105 0.79 -3.45 -18.48
CA VAL A 105 0.78 -4.06 -19.83
C VAL A 105 2.22 -4.17 -20.31
N ILE A 106 2.66 -5.38 -20.63
CA ILE A 106 4.00 -5.62 -21.20
C ILE A 106 4.02 -5.10 -22.62
N THR A 107 4.94 -4.18 -22.90
CA THR A 107 5.17 -3.64 -24.24
C THR A 107 6.49 -4.19 -24.80
N PRO A 108 6.68 -4.19 -26.14
CA PRO A 108 7.97 -4.60 -26.73
C PRO A 108 9.19 -3.79 -26.23
N GLN A 109 8.97 -2.61 -25.64
CA GLN A 109 9.98 -1.74 -25.05
C GLN A 109 10.45 -2.17 -23.65
N ASP A 110 9.74 -3.11 -22.99
CA ASP A 110 10.13 -3.67 -21.69
C ASP A 110 11.15 -4.84 -21.81
N ARG A 111 11.73 -5.05 -23.00
CA ARG A 111 12.72 -6.12 -23.31
C ARG A 111 14.15 -5.60 -23.41
#